data_AF-A0A355YPI3-F1
#
_entry.id   AF-A0A355YPI3-F1
#
_cell.length_a   1.000
_cell.length_b   1.000
_cell.length_c   1.000
_cell.angle_alpha   90.00
_cell.angle_beta   90.00
_cell.angle_gamma   90.00
#
_symmetry.space_group_name_H-M   'P 1'
#
loop_
_entity.id
_entity.type
_entity.pdbx_description
1 polymer ?
#
loop_
_entity_poly.entity_id
_entity_poly.type
_entity_poly.pdbx_seq_one_letter_code
_entity_poly.pdbx_strand_id
1 'polypeptide(L)'
;MGDKKEKIPAVRISVRDLVEFVLRSGDLDNRYGVRRDMEAMQAGSRLHRKIQKQMGPSYQPEVTLKYAVRLGEIPVSIEGRADGIWTDEDAWTIDEIKGTYKDIHRMEEPVPVHLAQAKCYAFIYGEQSGLARVKTRMIYASLDTEETRCFTHEYTYEELKAWFEGVLKEYERWISYEAVWKTERTESLRRLVFPYPYREGQKELAVSVYKTILRRKRLFIQAPTGVGKTLSTLFPSLKAMGEGLEDKIFYLTARTITRTVAGEALDILRGQGARVKSVILTAKEKLCICEKADCNPDACPYARGHFDRINEAVYDLWTKGPDSLGRETILAQAHRYKVCPFELNLDLSLWTDVVICDYNYVFDPNVCLKRFFAEGAKGDYLLLVDEAHNLVERGRAMYSAVLAKEDFLEIKRLVRGRSTALTQALERCNRHLLTLKRECEDGYRCLQQADGFALHLTHLMGELDRFMETPVPEELGEPLRDFYFQVRNFLNLCARVDENYEIYTEFAADGRFLFHLYCVRPAENLKLCLDKGNSVVFFSATLLPVNYYKDLLTGDTEDYAVYAKSPFDTEKRLLLVGADVSSRYTRRTKQEYDRIADYILQTVRSRT
;
A
#
# COMPACT_ATOMS: atom_id res chain seq x y z
N MET A 1 -7.40 45.27 -16.87
CA MET A 1 -7.44 44.82 -15.46
C MET A 1 -6.72 43.48 -15.44
N GLY A 2 -5.62 43.38 -14.68
CA GLY A 2 -4.46 42.53 -14.95
C GLY A 2 -4.75 41.04 -15.16
N ASP A 3 -4.18 40.52 -16.24
CA ASP A 3 -4.09 39.13 -16.63
C ASP A 3 -3.35 38.35 -15.52
N LYS A 4 -4.08 37.76 -14.58
CA LYS A 4 -3.53 36.76 -13.65
C LYS A 4 -3.27 35.50 -14.47
N LYS A 5 -2.14 35.43 -15.18
CA LYS A 5 -1.58 34.14 -15.59
C LYS A 5 -1.40 33.33 -14.32
N GLU A 6 -2.28 32.35 -14.10
CA GLU A 6 -2.10 31.34 -13.06
C GLU A 6 -0.69 30.79 -13.22
N LYS A 7 0.16 30.99 -12.21
CA LYS A 7 1.51 30.44 -12.22
C LYS A 7 1.37 28.93 -12.24
N ILE A 8 1.84 28.29 -13.32
CA ILE A 8 1.94 26.83 -13.39
C ILE A 8 2.71 26.36 -12.15
N PRO A 9 2.13 25.48 -11.32
CA PRO A 9 2.75 25.06 -10.08
C PRO A 9 4.08 24.36 -10.36
N ALA A 10 5.08 24.64 -9.53
CA ALA A 10 6.39 24.02 -9.67
C ALA A 10 6.35 22.56 -9.25
N VAL A 11 6.81 21.67 -10.13
CA VAL A 11 6.96 20.24 -9.84
C VAL A 11 8.27 20.03 -9.09
N ARG A 12 8.22 19.29 -7.98
CA ARG A 12 9.41 18.86 -7.25
C ARG A 12 9.54 17.35 -7.37
N ILE A 13 10.72 16.87 -7.73
CA ILE A 13 11.02 15.44 -7.81
C ILE A 13 12.40 15.16 -7.22
N SER A 14 12.53 14.07 -6.49
CA SER A 14 13.85 13.65 -6.02
C SER A 14 14.64 12.99 -7.16
N VAL A 15 15.98 13.11 -7.14
CA VAL A 15 16.86 12.39 -8.08
C VAL A 15 16.54 10.89 -8.08
N ARG A 16 16.32 10.34 -6.89
CA ARG A 16 15.94 8.93 -6.71
C ARG A 16 14.65 8.58 -7.43
N ASP A 17 13.58 9.33 -7.18
CA ASP A 17 12.27 9.05 -7.80
C ASP A 17 12.32 9.23 -9.31
N LEU A 18 13.06 10.23 -9.81
CA LEU A 18 13.23 10.46 -11.25
C LEU A 18 13.85 9.25 -11.93
N VAL A 19 14.98 8.74 -11.44
CA VAL A 19 15.67 7.63 -12.10
C VAL A 19 15.00 6.28 -11.82
N GLU A 20 14.42 6.07 -10.64
CA GLU A 20 13.63 4.86 -10.35
C GLU A 20 12.34 4.82 -11.18
N PHE A 21 11.81 5.97 -11.57
CA PHE A 21 10.66 6.06 -12.47
C PHE A 21 11.07 5.84 -13.93
N VAL A 22 12.02 6.61 -14.45
CA VAL A 22 12.36 6.63 -15.89
C VAL A 22 13.20 5.42 -16.30
N LEU A 23 14.16 5.01 -15.46
CA LEU A 23 15.23 4.06 -15.84
C LEU A 23 15.07 2.69 -15.18
N ARG A 24 13.88 2.36 -14.66
CA ARG A 24 13.60 1.02 -14.15
C ARG A 24 13.68 0.01 -15.29
N SER A 25 14.44 -1.06 -15.09
CA SER A 25 14.64 -2.11 -16.11
C SER A 25 14.72 -3.49 -15.48
N GLY A 26 14.57 -4.51 -16.32
CA GLY A 26 14.69 -5.92 -15.94
C GLY A 26 13.37 -6.59 -15.55
N ASP A 27 13.49 -7.68 -14.80
CA ASP A 27 12.43 -8.64 -14.55
C ASP A 27 11.66 -8.37 -13.25
N LEU A 28 10.39 -8.73 -13.22
CA LEU A 28 9.71 -9.01 -11.97
C LEU A 28 10.22 -10.34 -11.40
N ASP A 29 10.76 -10.33 -10.20
CA ASP A 29 11.21 -11.55 -9.54
C ASP A 29 10.86 -11.54 -8.05
N ASN A 30 9.91 -12.40 -7.68
CA ASN A 30 9.46 -12.60 -6.30
C ASN A 30 10.45 -13.41 -5.46
N ARG A 31 11.43 -14.11 -6.07
CA ARG A 31 12.47 -14.87 -5.35
C ARG A 31 13.41 -13.95 -4.58
N TYR A 32 13.64 -12.75 -5.09
CA TYR A 32 14.49 -11.74 -4.47
C TYR A 32 13.70 -10.68 -3.69
N GLY A 33 12.40 -10.92 -3.51
CA GLY A 33 11.42 -9.86 -3.51
C GLY A 33 10.67 -9.62 -2.21
N VAL A 34 11.18 -9.91 -1.00
CA VAL A 34 10.66 -9.22 0.21
C VAL A 34 11.70 -9.01 1.32
N ARG A 35 12.85 -8.42 1.01
CA ARG A 35 13.68 -7.76 2.05
C ARG A 35 13.39 -6.27 2.02
N ARG A 36 12.71 -5.76 3.06
CA ARG A 36 12.74 -4.35 3.48
C ARG A 36 11.71 -4.12 4.60
N ASP A 37 12.20 -4.09 5.84
CA ASP A 37 11.57 -3.38 6.95
C ASP A 37 12.69 -2.74 7.79
N MET A 38 12.36 -1.57 8.35
CA MET A 38 13.11 -0.61 9.19
C MET A 38 14.56 -0.90 9.63
N GLU A 39 14.90 -2.13 10.02
CA GLU A 39 16.24 -2.54 10.44
C GLU A 39 17.30 -2.31 9.35
N ALA A 40 16.97 -2.58 8.07
CA ALA A 40 17.87 -2.32 6.96
C ALA A 40 18.17 -0.83 6.75
N MET A 41 17.21 0.06 7.07
CA MET A 41 17.38 1.51 7.00
C MET A 41 18.24 2.04 8.15
N GLN A 42 18.07 1.49 9.36
CA GLN A 42 18.91 1.85 10.52
C GLN A 42 20.34 1.31 10.38
N ALA A 43 20.48 0.05 9.94
CA ALA A 43 21.78 -0.56 9.63
C ALA A 43 22.48 0.19 8.50
N GLY A 44 21.76 0.52 7.42
CA GLY A 44 22.28 1.34 6.32
C GLY A 44 22.74 2.72 6.79
N SER A 45 21.96 3.41 7.62
CA SER A 45 22.31 4.74 8.14
C SER A 45 23.51 4.72 9.11
N ARG A 46 23.74 3.61 9.82
CA ARG A 46 24.96 3.40 10.64
C ARG A 46 26.17 3.15 9.73
N LEU A 47 25.99 2.34 8.70
CA LEU A 47 27.02 1.99 7.73
C LEU A 47 27.51 3.19 6.92
N HIS A 48 26.59 4.05 6.43
CA HIS A 48 26.96 5.30 5.73
C HIS A 48 27.85 6.17 6.62
N ARG A 49 27.42 6.43 7.87
CA ARG A 49 28.21 7.22 8.82
C ARG A 49 29.57 6.61 9.12
N LYS A 50 29.69 5.28 9.14
CA LYS A 50 30.96 4.59 9.36
C LYS A 50 31.90 4.78 8.18
N ILE A 51 31.42 4.55 6.96
CA ILE A 51 32.19 4.71 5.72
C ILE A 51 32.63 6.16 5.56
N GLN A 52 31.72 7.12 5.73
CA GLN A 52 32.01 8.55 5.63
C GLN A 52 33.08 9.01 6.65
N LYS A 53 33.07 8.48 7.88
CA LYS A 53 34.08 8.79 8.90
C LYS A 53 35.48 8.25 8.60
N GLN A 54 35.59 7.24 7.74
CA GLN A 54 36.87 6.67 7.33
C GLN A 54 37.50 7.44 6.16
N MET A 55 36.76 8.38 5.55
CA MET A 55 37.25 9.18 4.42
C MET A 55 38.19 10.29 4.89
N GLY A 56 39.02 10.78 3.97
CA GLY A 56 40.02 11.83 4.21
C GLY A 56 39.43 13.23 4.43
N PRO A 57 40.26 14.22 4.78
CA PRO A 57 39.82 15.57 5.13
C PRO A 57 39.18 16.36 3.99
N SER A 58 39.41 15.98 2.72
CA SER A 58 38.75 16.60 1.55
C SER A 58 37.33 16.09 1.30
N TYR A 59 36.86 15.11 2.09
CA TYR A 59 35.56 14.48 1.91
C TYR A 59 34.42 15.27 2.56
N GLN A 60 33.44 15.65 1.75
CA GLN A 60 32.22 16.31 2.18
C GLN A 60 31.06 15.30 2.18
N PRO A 61 30.60 14.83 3.36
CA PRO A 61 29.49 13.90 3.43
C PRO A 61 28.14 14.61 3.26
N GLU A 62 27.14 13.88 2.74
CA GLU A 62 25.71 14.29 2.72
C GLU A 62 25.43 15.62 2.00
N VAL A 63 26.03 15.82 0.83
CA VAL A 63 25.92 17.08 0.07
C VAL A 63 24.56 17.18 -0.62
N THR A 64 23.79 18.22 -0.27
CA THR A 64 22.50 18.50 -0.92
C THR A 64 22.72 19.18 -2.25
N LEU A 65 22.14 18.61 -3.30
CA LEU A 65 22.21 19.12 -4.67
C LEU A 65 20.80 19.47 -5.17
N LYS A 66 20.71 20.58 -5.89
CA LYS A 66 19.45 21.09 -6.43
C LYS A 66 19.66 21.65 -7.83
N TYR A 67 18.82 21.22 -8.76
CA TYR A 67 18.83 21.68 -10.14
C TYR A 67 17.45 22.15 -10.55
N ALA A 68 17.36 23.41 -10.97
CA ALA A 68 16.12 24.02 -11.44
C ALA A 68 16.15 24.04 -12.97
N VAL A 69 15.13 23.44 -13.59
CA VAL A 69 14.97 23.38 -15.04
C VAL A 69 13.53 23.68 -15.41
N ARG A 70 13.30 24.11 -16.65
CA ARG A 70 11.96 24.25 -17.19
C ARG A 70 11.77 23.20 -18.28
N LEU A 71 10.79 22.32 -18.11
CA LEU A 71 10.40 21.30 -19.08
C LEU A 71 9.10 21.79 -19.74
N GLY A 72 9.17 22.16 -21.02
CA GLY A 72 8.14 22.96 -21.69
C GLY A 72 7.87 24.29 -20.95
N GLU A 73 6.67 24.46 -20.44
CA GLU A 73 6.26 25.62 -19.62
C GLU A 73 6.33 25.33 -18.10
N ILE A 74 6.62 24.09 -17.70
CA ILE A 74 6.51 23.63 -16.32
C ILE A 74 7.84 23.84 -15.59
N PRO A 75 7.89 24.63 -14.50
CA PRO A 75 9.08 24.74 -13.68
C PRO A 75 9.27 23.45 -12.86
N VAL A 76 10.44 22.83 -12.98
CA VAL A 76 10.81 21.59 -12.29
C VAL A 76 12.03 21.81 -11.42
N SER A 77 11.95 21.37 -10.17
CA SER A 77 13.06 21.36 -9.21
C SER A 77 13.45 19.92 -8.91
N ILE A 78 14.66 19.55 -9.31
CA ILE A 78 15.23 18.22 -9.09
C ILE A 78 16.19 18.31 -7.92
N GLU A 79 15.94 17.52 -6.88
CA GLU A 79 16.66 17.64 -5.61
C GLU A 79 17.14 16.26 -5.14
N GLY A 80 18.29 16.23 -4.48
CA GLY A 80 18.76 15.01 -3.86
C GLY A 80 19.99 15.26 -3.02
N ARG A 81 20.53 14.17 -2.48
CA ARG A 81 21.64 14.23 -1.55
C ARG A 81 22.65 13.17 -1.95
N ALA A 82 23.83 13.63 -2.38
CA ALA A 82 24.96 12.76 -2.64
C ALA A 82 25.55 12.31 -1.30
N ASP A 83 25.91 11.03 -1.17
CA ASP A 83 26.46 10.50 0.08
C ASP A 83 27.83 11.11 0.41
N GLY A 84 28.60 11.49 -0.61
CA GLY A 84 29.67 12.45 -0.44
C GLY A 84 30.33 12.93 -1.73
N ILE A 85 31.07 14.04 -1.61
CA ILE A 85 31.81 14.67 -2.70
C ILE A 85 33.22 14.97 -2.20
N TRP A 86 34.22 14.64 -3.01
CA TRP A 86 35.62 14.87 -2.66
C TRP A 86 36.46 15.09 -3.90
N THR A 87 37.69 15.56 -3.70
CA THR A 87 38.65 15.82 -4.76
C THR A 87 40.04 15.33 -4.35
N ASP A 88 40.80 14.89 -5.35
CA ASP A 88 42.22 14.57 -5.28
C ASP A 88 42.88 15.14 -6.53
N GLU A 89 43.85 16.05 -6.36
CA GLU A 89 44.57 16.72 -7.47
C GLU A 89 43.64 17.23 -8.60
N ASP A 90 42.58 17.98 -8.23
CA ASP A 90 41.55 18.54 -9.12
C ASP A 90 40.62 17.52 -9.84
N ALA A 91 40.72 16.22 -9.52
CA ALA A 91 39.80 15.19 -9.97
C ALA A 91 38.62 14.99 -8.98
N TRP A 92 37.50 15.66 -9.25
CA TRP A 92 36.29 15.54 -8.44
C TRP A 92 35.60 14.19 -8.58
N THR A 93 35.19 13.62 -7.44
CA THR A 93 34.48 12.34 -7.36
C THR A 93 33.21 12.48 -6.52
N ILE A 94 32.10 11.97 -7.07
CA ILE A 94 30.80 11.86 -6.39
C ILE A 94 30.60 10.43 -5.92
N ASP A 95 30.41 10.24 -4.63
CA ASP A 95 30.14 8.95 -4.02
C ASP A 95 28.64 8.71 -3.84
N GLU A 96 28.21 7.47 -4.10
CA GLU A 96 26.90 6.96 -3.76
C GLU A 96 27.05 5.60 -3.06
N ILE A 97 26.55 5.49 -1.84
CA ILE A 97 26.71 4.34 -0.95
C ILE A 97 25.40 3.55 -0.92
N LYS A 98 25.49 2.23 -1.09
CA LYS A 98 24.34 1.31 -1.04
C LYS A 98 24.61 0.16 -0.08
N GLY A 99 23.86 0.13 1.02
CA GLY A 99 23.80 -1.04 1.90
C GLY A 99 23.06 -2.20 1.22
N THR A 100 23.66 -3.39 1.20
CA THR A 100 23.06 -4.59 0.61
C THR A 100 23.32 -5.82 1.47
N TYR A 101 22.39 -6.75 1.48
CA TYR A 101 22.59 -8.11 2.01
C TYR A 101 23.00 -9.11 0.92
N LYS A 102 23.07 -8.67 -0.35
CA LYS A 102 23.58 -9.51 -1.44
C LYS A 102 25.09 -9.66 -1.30
N ASP A 103 25.59 -10.81 -1.74
CA ASP A 103 27.02 -11.07 -1.87
C ASP A 103 27.67 -10.08 -2.84
N ILE A 104 28.35 -9.08 -2.28
CA ILE A 104 29.05 -8.04 -3.05
C ILE A 104 30.23 -8.60 -3.85
N HIS A 105 30.77 -9.76 -3.48
CA HIS A 105 31.89 -10.39 -4.19
C HIS A 105 31.47 -10.95 -5.56
N ARG A 106 30.18 -11.12 -5.80
CA ARG A 106 29.62 -11.54 -7.10
C ARG A 106 29.21 -10.38 -8.02
N MET A 107 29.28 -9.14 -7.55
CA MET A 107 28.88 -7.99 -8.36
C MET A 107 29.97 -7.63 -9.36
N GLU A 108 29.70 -7.72 -10.65
CA GLU A 108 30.66 -7.32 -11.69
C GLU A 108 30.49 -5.85 -12.10
N GLU A 109 29.27 -5.33 -11.97
CA GLU A 109 28.90 -3.96 -12.33
C GLU A 109 27.95 -3.36 -11.27
N PRO A 110 27.87 -2.02 -11.17
CA PRO A 110 26.87 -1.37 -10.34
C PRO A 110 25.46 -1.59 -10.91
N VAL A 111 24.48 -1.71 -10.03
CA VAL A 111 23.06 -1.73 -10.43
C VAL A 111 22.75 -0.46 -11.23
N PRO A 112 22.19 -0.55 -12.46
CA PRO A 112 22.05 0.58 -13.37
C PRO A 112 21.32 1.79 -12.77
N VAL A 113 20.24 1.57 -12.03
CA VAL A 113 19.48 2.67 -11.40
C VAL A 113 20.28 3.38 -10.30
N HIS A 114 21.16 2.69 -9.59
CA HIS A 114 22.02 3.32 -8.59
C HIS A 114 23.10 4.16 -9.27
N LEU A 115 23.71 3.65 -10.35
CA LEU A 115 24.65 4.42 -11.15
C LEU A 115 23.98 5.66 -11.75
N ALA A 116 22.73 5.56 -12.19
CA ALA A 116 21.96 6.70 -12.68
C ALA A 116 21.77 7.79 -11.59
N GLN A 117 21.58 7.43 -10.33
CA GLN A 117 21.53 8.41 -9.23
C GLN A 117 22.86 9.17 -9.11
N ALA A 118 23.98 8.44 -9.09
CA ALA A 118 25.31 9.05 -9.04
C ALA A 118 25.61 9.94 -10.26
N LYS A 119 25.20 9.52 -11.46
CA LYS A 119 25.32 10.34 -12.68
C LYS A 119 24.51 11.63 -12.62
N CYS A 120 23.30 11.61 -12.04
CA CYS A 120 22.53 12.83 -11.82
C CYS A 120 23.27 13.79 -10.88
N TYR A 121 23.82 13.29 -9.77
CA TYR A 121 24.60 14.11 -8.85
C TYR A 121 25.87 14.67 -9.50
N ALA A 122 26.57 13.86 -10.29
CA ALA A 122 27.74 14.29 -11.05
C ALA A 122 27.40 15.37 -12.09
N PHE A 123 26.28 15.24 -12.79
CA PHE A 123 25.80 16.28 -13.70
C PHE A 123 25.51 17.59 -12.94
N ILE A 124 24.70 17.54 -11.88
CA ILE A 124 24.28 18.73 -11.14
C ILE A 124 25.50 19.44 -10.53
N TYR A 125 26.40 18.68 -9.92
CA TYR A 125 27.62 19.25 -9.33
C TYR A 125 28.59 19.78 -10.40
N GLY A 126 28.73 19.06 -11.51
CA GLY A 126 29.55 19.47 -12.65
C GLY A 126 29.09 20.79 -13.27
N GLU A 127 27.77 20.96 -13.46
CA GLU A 127 27.16 22.22 -13.89
C GLU A 127 27.45 23.36 -12.92
N GLN A 128 27.21 23.14 -11.63
CA GLN A 128 27.34 24.18 -10.60
C GLN A 128 28.78 24.62 -10.35
N SER A 129 29.74 23.70 -10.54
CA SER A 129 31.15 23.92 -10.25
C SER A 129 32.01 24.13 -11.51
N GLY A 130 31.40 24.09 -12.70
CA GLY A 130 32.10 24.32 -13.98
C GLY A 130 33.13 23.24 -14.32
N LEU A 131 32.85 21.97 -14.00
CA LEU A 131 33.79 20.86 -14.20
C LEU A 131 33.74 20.32 -15.63
N ALA A 132 34.90 20.14 -16.27
CA ALA A 132 34.98 19.47 -17.56
C ALA A 132 34.85 17.94 -17.45
N ARG A 133 35.31 17.38 -16.32
CA ARG A 133 35.27 15.94 -16.02
C ARG A 133 34.92 15.71 -14.56
N VAL A 134 34.22 14.63 -14.28
CA VAL A 134 33.83 14.23 -12.94
C VAL A 134 33.74 12.70 -12.88
N LYS A 135 34.14 12.13 -11.74
CA LYS A 135 34.04 10.71 -11.46
C LYS A 135 32.81 10.41 -10.63
N THR A 136 32.21 9.25 -10.84
CA THR A 136 31.24 8.66 -9.90
C THR A 136 31.84 7.42 -9.29
N ARG A 137 31.67 7.23 -7.98
CA ARG A 137 32.10 6.03 -7.25
C ARG A 137 30.90 5.41 -6.54
N MET A 138 30.47 4.27 -7.03
CA MET A 138 29.45 3.45 -6.37
C MET A 138 30.11 2.59 -5.30
N ILE A 139 29.63 2.67 -4.06
CA ILE A 139 30.13 1.89 -2.92
C ILE A 139 29.02 0.95 -2.44
N TYR A 140 29.16 -0.35 -2.70
CA TYR A 140 28.27 -1.36 -2.16
C TYR A 140 28.85 -1.93 -0.88
N ALA A 141 28.09 -1.83 0.22
CA ALA A 141 28.54 -2.26 1.52
C ALA A 141 27.63 -3.36 2.06
N SER A 142 28.25 -4.48 2.47
CA SER A 142 27.55 -5.61 3.09
C SER A 142 26.99 -5.18 4.44
N LEU A 143 25.69 -5.33 4.65
CA LEU A 143 25.07 -4.99 5.94
C LEU A 143 25.43 -5.97 7.06
N ASP A 144 25.89 -7.18 6.71
CA ASP A 144 26.27 -8.22 7.67
C ASP A 144 27.77 -8.20 8.01
N THR A 145 28.63 -8.07 6.99
CA THR A 145 30.10 -8.14 7.15
C THR A 145 30.78 -6.78 7.16
N GLU A 146 30.05 -5.72 6.79
CA GLU A 146 30.58 -4.36 6.56
C GLU A 146 31.68 -4.27 5.49
N GLU A 147 31.95 -5.35 4.76
CA GLU A 147 32.85 -5.34 3.61
C GLU A 147 32.28 -4.45 2.50
N THR A 148 33.17 -3.82 1.72
CA THR A 148 32.78 -2.89 0.67
C THR A 148 33.34 -3.28 -0.69
N ARG A 149 32.56 -3.07 -1.76
CA ARG A 149 33.00 -3.15 -3.15
C ARG A 149 32.71 -1.85 -3.87
N CYS A 150 33.70 -1.32 -4.58
CA CYS A 150 33.64 -0.02 -5.22
C CYS A 150 33.71 -0.14 -6.75
N PHE A 151 32.91 0.67 -7.45
CA PHE A 151 32.97 0.82 -8.91
C PHE A 151 33.12 2.30 -9.26
N THR A 152 34.22 2.66 -9.93
CA THR A 152 34.51 4.04 -10.30
C THR A 152 34.44 4.21 -11.80
N HIS A 153 33.72 5.24 -12.24
CA HIS A 153 33.60 5.62 -13.65
C HIS A 153 33.91 7.11 -13.80
N GLU A 154 34.55 7.48 -14.90
CA GLU A 154 34.84 8.88 -15.25
C GLU A 154 33.96 9.29 -16.42
N TYR A 155 33.42 10.51 -16.35
CA TYR A 155 32.58 11.09 -17.38
C TYR A 155 33.03 12.51 -17.71
N THR A 156 32.85 12.91 -18.96
CA THR A 156 32.88 14.31 -19.37
C THR A 156 31.55 14.97 -19.01
N TYR A 157 31.57 16.29 -18.82
CA TYR A 157 30.34 17.04 -18.58
C TYR A 157 29.36 16.93 -19.76
N GLU A 158 29.85 16.92 -20.99
CA GLU A 158 29.03 16.80 -22.20
C GLU A 158 28.29 15.45 -22.26
N GLU A 159 28.96 14.35 -21.89
CA GLU A 159 28.33 13.02 -21.79
C GLU A 159 27.24 12.99 -20.72
N LEU A 160 27.50 13.58 -19.55
CA LEU A 160 26.52 13.65 -18.46
C LEU A 160 25.33 14.52 -18.83
N LYS A 161 25.57 15.66 -19.48
CA LYS A 161 24.54 16.57 -19.95
C LYS A 161 23.62 15.90 -20.96
N ALA A 162 24.19 15.33 -22.03
CA ALA A 162 23.40 14.66 -23.06
C ALA A 162 22.57 13.49 -22.49
N TRP A 163 23.15 12.72 -21.56
CA TRP A 163 22.44 11.65 -20.87
C TRP A 163 21.31 12.19 -19.97
N PHE A 164 21.59 13.22 -19.16
CA PHE A 164 20.61 13.79 -18.23
C PHE A 164 19.45 14.46 -18.97
N GLU A 165 19.72 15.20 -20.05
CA GLU A 165 18.70 15.77 -20.93
C GLU A 165 17.80 14.68 -21.54
N GLY A 166 18.36 13.51 -21.88
CA GLY A 166 17.57 12.34 -22.31
C GLY A 166 16.60 11.85 -21.23
N VAL A 167 17.05 11.75 -19.97
CA VAL A 167 16.19 11.38 -18.83
C VAL A 167 15.09 12.42 -18.62
N LEU A 168 15.42 13.72 -18.71
CA LEU A 168 14.45 14.80 -18.56
C LEU A 168 13.39 14.80 -19.65
N LYS A 169 13.78 14.53 -20.90
CA LYS A 169 12.84 14.43 -22.02
C LYS A 169 11.84 13.29 -21.83
N GLU A 170 12.30 12.15 -21.33
CA GLU A 170 11.43 11.03 -20.99
C GLU A 170 10.47 11.33 -19.84
N TYR A 171 10.86 12.19 -18.89
CA TYR A 171 10.00 12.64 -17.82
C TYR A 171 9.03 13.76 -18.25
N GLU A 172 9.47 14.66 -19.14
CA GLU A 172 8.70 15.80 -19.64
C GLU A 172 7.35 15.38 -20.23
N ARG A 173 7.29 14.28 -20.99
CA ARG A 173 6.03 13.79 -21.58
C ARG A 173 4.97 13.42 -20.54
N TRP A 174 5.37 13.00 -19.34
CA TRP A 174 4.46 12.62 -18.26
C TRP A 174 3.87 13.85 -17.60
N ILE A 175 4.72 14.75 -17.14
CA ILE A 175 4.28 15.97 -16.46
C ILE A 175 3.49 16.91 -17.39
N SER A 176 3.82 16.91 -18.69
CA SER A 176 3.10 17.69 -19.68
C SER A 176 1.67 17.20 -19.83
N TYR A 177 1.47 15.88 -19.98
CA TYR A 177 0.12 15.32 -20.03
C TYR A 177 -0.62 15.50 -18.70
N GLU A 178 0.04 15.28 -17.57
CA GLU A 178 -0.56 15.45 -16.24
C GLU A 178 -1.09 16.88 -16.03
N ALA A 179 -0.32 17.89 -16.44
CA ALA A 179 -0.73 19.30 -16.33
C ALA A 179 -1.96 19.62 -17.18
N VAL A 180 -1.99 19.13 -18.43
CA VAL A 180 -3.16 19.27 -19.33
C VAL A 180 -4.37 18.54 -18.74
N TRP A 181 -4.19 17.30 -18.31
CA TRP A 181 -5.26 16.49 -17.72
C TRP A 181 -5.83 17.12 -16.46
N LYS A 182 -4.98 17.61 -15.54
CA LYS A 182 -5.43 18.28 -14.31
C LYS A 182 -6.25 19.52 -14.61
N THR A 183 -5.89 20.29 -15.62
CA THR A 183 -6.67 21.47 -16.05
C THR A 183 -8.05 21.05 -16.57
N GLU A 184 -8.09 20.10 -17.51
CA GLU A 184 -9.34 19.57 -18.09
C GLU A 184 -10.26 18.96 -17.01
N ARG A 185 -9.70 18.10 -16.15
CA ARG A 185 -10.37 17.51 -14.99
C ARG A 185 -10.97 18.61 -14.12
N THR A 186 -10.16 19.56 -13.67
CA THR A 186 -10.59 20.60 -12.72
C THR A 186 -11.74 21.42 -13.28
N GLU A 187 -11.63 21.89 -14.53
CA GLU A 187 -12.70 22.66 -15.16
C GLU A 187 -13.99 21.86 -15.34
N SER A 188 -13.89 20.59 -15.72
CA SER A 188 -15.07 19.73 -15.88
C SER A 188 -15.78 19.49 -14.54
N LEU A 189 -15.02 19.26 -13.47
CA LEU A 189 -15.55 18.98 -12.14
C LEU A 189 -16.19 20.23 -11.50
N ARG A 190 -15.61 21.42 -11.72
CA ARG A 190 -16.25 22.70 -11.33
C ARG A 190 -17.61 22.91 -11.97
N ARG A 191 -17.83 22.44 -13.19
CA ARG A 191 -19.11 22.55 -13.92
C ARG A 191 -20.07 21.40 -13.69
N LEU A 192 -19.62 20.29 -13.09
CA LEU A 192 -20.42 19.10 -12.84
C LEU A 192 -21.77 19.40 -12.14
N VAL A 193 -22.83 18.72 -12.50
CA VAL A 193 -24.13 18.85 -11.81
C VAL A 193 -24.58 17.49 -11.30
N PHE A 194 -25.41 17.50 -10.27
CA PHE A 194 -25.95 16.25 -9.77
C PHE A 194 -26.89 15.65 -10.84
N PRO A 195 -26.70 14.38 -11.24
CA PRO A 195 -27.30 13.82 -12.47
C PRO A 195 -28.81 13.61 -12.41
N TYR A 196 -29.44 13.72 -11.23
CA TYR A 196 -30.86 13.41 -11.02
C TYR A 196 -31.52 14.48 -10.15
N PRO A 197 -32.87 14.57 -10.12
CA PRO A 197 -33.55 15.25 -9.03
C PRO A 197 -33.18 14.60 -7.68
N TYR A 198 -32.89 15.42 -6.68
CA TYR A 198 -32.56 14.93 -5.35
C TYR A 198 -33.77 14.24 -4.70
N ARG A 199 -33.52 13.07 -4.10
CA ARG A 199 -34.46 12.43 -3.16
C ARG A 199 -34.47 13.18 -1.83
N GLU A 200 -35.51 12.97 -1.03
CA GLU A 200 -35.60 13.56 0.31
C GLU A 200 -34.35 13.22 1.15
N GLY A 201 -33.75 14.22 1.80
CA GLY A 201 -32.52 14.09 2.59
C GLY A 201 -31.22 13.88 1.78
N GLN A 202 -31.30 13.53 0.50
CA GLN A 202 -30.13 13.24 -0.33
C GLN A 202 -29.25 14.49 -0.58
N LYS A 203 -29.88 15.64 -0.78
CA LYS A 203 -29.18 16.92 -0.95
C LYS A 203 -28.43 17.32 0.32
N GLU A 204 -29.07 17.16 1.48
CA GLU A 204 -28.46 17.45 2.79
C GLU A 204 -27.25 16.55 3.04
N LEU A 205 -27.34 15.28 2.64
CA LEU A 205 -26.24 14.34 2.71
C LEU A 205 -25.04 14.80 1.85
N ALA A 206 -25.28 15.13 0.58
CA ALA A 206 -24.24 15.61 -0.32
C ALA A 206 -23.58 16.90 0.18
N VAL A 207 -24.38 17.84 0.71
CA VAL A 207 -23.87 19.08 1.32
C VAL A 207 -23.03 18.79 2.57
N SER A 208 -23.44 17.82 3.40
CA SER A 208 -22.69 17.42 4.60
C SER A 208 -21.33 16.81 4.27
N VAL A 209 -21.27 15.99 3.20
CA VAL A 209 -20.02 15.46 2.66
C VAL A 209 -19.11 16.60 2.20
N TYR A 210 -19.60 17.48 1.32
CA TYR A 210 -18.80 18.61 0.80
C TYR A 210 -18.28 19.53 1.92
N LYS A 211 -19.14 19.88 2.90
CA LYS A 211 -18.74 20.71 4.04
C LYS A 211 -17.68 20.04 4.93
N THR A 212 -17.76 18.73 5.09
CA THR A 212 -16.75 17.96 5.84
C THR A 212 -15.40 18.03 5.14
N ILE A 213 -15.38 17.81 3.82
CA ILE A 213 -14.17 17.87 3.00
C ILE A 213 -13.56 19.27 3.07
N LEU A 214 -14.37 20.32 2.88
CA LEU A 214 -13.94 21.72 3.00
C LEU A 214 -13.31 22.04 4.36
N ARG A 215 -13.81 21.44 5.44
CA ARG A 215 -13.31 21.63 6.81
C ARG A 215 -12.12 20.73 7.16
N ARG A 216 -11.71 19.82 6.26
CA ARG A 216 -10.68 18.80 6.50
C ARG A 216 -10.98 17.93 7.74
N LYS A 217 -12.21 17.41 7.80
CA LYS A 217 -12.74 16.66 8.96
C LYS A 217 -13.16 15.24 8.56
N ARG A 218 -13.60 14.47 9.54
CA ARG A 218 -14.13 13.12 9.36
C ARG A 218 -15.64 13.13 9.55
N LEU A 219 -16.34 12.29 8.80
CA LEU A 219 -17.80 12.20 8.82
C LEU A 219 -18.27 10.75 8.80
N PHE A 220 -19.20 10.43 9.68
CA PHE A 220 -19.93 9.17 9.73
C PHE A 220 -21.35 9.38 9.21
N ILE A 221 -21.73 8.61 8.20
CA ILE A 221 -23.04 8.65 7.57
C ILE A 221 -23.72 7.31 7.80
N GLN A 222 -24.79 7.33 8.58
CA GLN A 222 -25.73 6.22 8.62
C GLN A 222 -26.84 6.49 7.61
N ALA A 223 -26.88 5.70 6.54
CA ALA A 223 -27.84 5.91 5.47
C ALA A 223 -28.32 4.57 4.89
N PRO A 224 -29.63 4.29 4.90
CA PRO A 224 -30.15 3.00 4.45
C PRO A 224 -29.86 2.76 2.97
N THR A 225 -29.92 1.51 2.54
CA THR A 225 -29.81 1.17 1.11
C THR A 225 -30.95 1.86 0.33
N GLY A 226 -30.69 2.25 -0.91
CA GLY A 226 -31.68 2.92 -1.75
C GLY A 226 -31.77 4.45 -1.63
N VAL A 227 -31.08 5.11 -0.70
CA VAL A 227 -30.99 6.60 -0.67
C VAL A 227 -29.97 7.19 -1.64
N GLY A 228 -29.25 6.35 -2.39
CA GLY A 228 -28.21 6.78 -3.32
C GLY A 228 -26.91 7.22 -2.64
N LYS A 229 -26.50 6.52 -1.57
CA LYS A 229 -25.26 6.79 -0.80
C LYS A 229 -24.05 7.02 -1.70
N THR A 230 -23.74 6.07 -2.57
CA THR A 230 -22.56 6.08 -3.44
C THR A 230 -22.48 7.34 -4.29
N LEU A 231 -23.59 7.73 -4.94
CA LEU A 231 -23.62 8.94 -5.76
C LEU A 231 -23.60 10.22 -4.89
N SER A 232 -24.24 10.17 -3.71
CA SER A 232 -24.30 11.29 -2.77
C SER A 232 -22.99 11.51 -2.00
N THR A 233 -22.04 10.58 -2.09
CA THR A 233 -20.67 10.74 -1.59
C THR A 233 -19.70 11.04 -2.72
N LEU A 234 -19.79 10.35 -3.88
CA LEU A 234 -18.90 10.59 -5.02
C LEU A 234 -19.10 11.95 -5.67
N PHE A 235 -20.34 12.38 -5.92
CA PHE A 235 -20.59 13.69 -6.53
C PHE A 235 -19.97 14.87 -5.76
N PRO A 236 -20.26 15.06 -4.45
CA PRO A 236 -19.65 16.16 -3.71
C PRO A 236 -18.13 16.01 -3.56
N SER A 237 -17.60 14.79 -3.58
CA SER A 237 -16.15 14.54 -3.59
C SER A 237 -15.51 14.99 -4.89
N LEU A 238 -16.04 14.60 -6.05
CA LEU A 238 -15.53 15.11 -7.33
C LEU A 238 -15.67 16.62 -7.44
N LYS A 239 -16.74 17.20 -6.88
CA LYS A 239 -16.87 18.65 -6.79
C LYS A 239 -15.76 19.30 -5.98
N ALA A 240 -15.44 18.76 -4.81
CA ALA A 240 -14.37 19.27 -3.95
C ALA A 240 -12.99 19.15 -4.62
N MET A 241 -12.72 18.05 -5.34
CA MET A 241 -11.55 17.92 -6.20
C MET A 241 -11.47 19.02 -7.29
N GLY A 242 -12.60 19.36 -7.93
CA GLY A 242 -12.67 20.49 -8.88
C GLY A 242 -12.35 21.85 -8.27
N GLU A 243 -12.56 22.01 -6.96
CA GLU A 243 -12.20 23.21 -6.21
C GLU A 243 -10.77 23.16 -5.64
N GLY A 244 -10.01 22.10 -5.91
CA GLY A 244 -8.64 21.93 -5.44
C GLY A 244 -8.52 21.63 -3.95
N LEU A 245 -9.55 21.03 -3.34
CA LEU A 245 -9.54 20.63 -1.92
C LEU A 245 -8.82 19.28 -1.69
N GLU A 246 -8.77 18.45 -2.74
CA GLU A 246 -8.05 17.18 -2.80
C GLU A 246 -7.58 16.88 -4.21
N ASP A 247 -6.56 16.03 -4.33
CA ASP A 247 -5.98 15.63 -5.61
C ASP A 247 -6.33 14.20 -6.03
N LYS A 248 -6.70 13.35 -5.08
CA LYS A 248 -7.01 11.92 -5.32
C LYS A 248 -8.07 11.40 -4.34
N ILE A 249 -8.98 10.58 -4.86
CA ILE A 249 -10.02 9.92 -4.07
C ILE A 249 -9.73 8.42 -3.98
N PHE A 250 -9.76 7.87 -2.78
CA PHE A 250 -9.76 6.44 -2.54
C PHE A 250 -11.17 6.00 -2.12
N TYR A 251 -11.85 5.24 -2.97
CA TYR A 251 -13.13 4.63 -2.66
C TYR A 251 -12.90 3.19 -2.16
N LEU A 252 -13.11 2.98 -0.87
CA LEU A 252 -12.78 1.75 -0.17
C LEU A 252 -14.02 0.92 0.09
N THR A 253 -13.99 -0.35 -0.30
CA THR A 253 -15.11 -1.26 -0.07
C THR A 253 -14.70 -2.74 0.02
N ALA A 254 -15.30 -3.46 0.97
CA ALA A 254 -15.00 -4.87 1.24
C ALA A 254 -15.53 -5.85 0.19
N ARG A 255 -16.58 -5.48 -0.57
CA ARG A 255 -17.27 -6.40 -1.49
C ARG A 255 -16.95 -6.09 -2.94
N THR A 256 -16.86 -7.13 -3.77
CA THR A 256 -16.63 -6.93 -5.22
C THR A 256 -17.81 -6.23 -5.90
N ILE A 257 -19.04 -6.55 -5.51
CA ILE A 257 -20.27 -5.97 -6.10
C ILE A 257 -20.32 -4.45 -5.91
N THR A 258 -19.96 -3.95 -4.73
CA THR A 258 -19.96 -2.52 -4.41
C THR A 258 -18.89 -1.73 -5.18
N ARG A 259 -17.79 -2.38 -5.61
CA ARG A 259 -16.81 -1.77 -6.52
C ARG A 259 -17.43 -1.48 -7.88
N THR A 260 -18.24 -2.39 -8.40
CA THR A 260 -18.97 -2.18 -9.66
C THR A 260 -19.94 -1.01 -9.53
N VAL A 261 -20.71 -0.94 -8.44
CA VAL A 261 -21.64 0.18 -8.18
C VAL A 261 -20.91 1.53 -8.12
N ALA A 262 -19.73 1.58 -7.51
CA ALA A 262 -18.90 2.79 -7.50
C ALA A 262 -18.40 3.16 -8.90
N GLY A 263 -17.98 2.18 -9.70
CA GLY A 263 -17.60 2.38 -11.10
C GLY A 263 -18.75 2.90 -11.96
N GLU A 264 -19.92 2.27 -11.87
CA GLU A 264 -21.14 2.70 -12.56
C GLU A 264 -21.56 4.13 -12.15
N ALA A 265 -21.43 4.47 -10.86
CA ALA A 265 -21.71 5.83 -10.40
C ALA A 265 -20.74 6.87 -11.00
N LEU A 266 -19.47 6.52 -11.18
CA LEU A 266 -18.51 7.37 -11.89
C LEU A 266 -18.87 7.48 -13.37
N ASP A 267 -19.30 6.39 -14.02
CA ASP A 267 -19.72 6.42 -15.41
C ASP A 267 -20.96 7.29 -15.63
N ILE A 268 -21.92 7.29 -14.70
CA ILE A 268 -23.05 8.24 -14.71
C ILE A 268 -22.55 9.68 -14.66
N LEU A 269 -21.58 9.98 -13.80
CA LEU A 269 -21.01 11.34 -13.67
C LEU A 269 -20.20 11.74 -14.89
N ARG A 270 -19.47 10.81 -15.53
CA ARG A 270 -18.82 11.02 -16.84
C ARG A 270 -19.84 11.34 -17.92
N GLY A 271 -20.99 10.68 -17.91
CA GLY A 271 -22.13 10.99 -18.79
C GLY A 271 -22.68 12.43 -18.60
N GLN A 272 -22.43 13.06 -17.46
CA GLN A 272 -22.73 14.48 -17.19
C GLN A 272 -21.55 15.42 -17.52
N GLY A 273 -20.53 14.93 -18.19
CA GLY A 273 -19.37 15.71 -18.61
C GLY A 273 -18.21 15.73 -17.61
N ALA A 274 -18.24 14.93 -16.53
CA ALA A 274 -17.06 14.79 -15.67
C ALA A 274 -15.91 14.15 -16.44
N ARG A 275 -14.74 14.81 -16.47
CA ARG A 275 -13.48 14.22 -16.94
C ARG A 275 -12.73 13.73 -15.71
N VAL A 276 -12.79 12.41 -15.49
CA VAL A 276 -12.20 11.77 -14.31
C VAL A 276 -11.73 10.37 -14.67
N LYS A 277 -10.45 10.09 -14.42
CA LYS A 277 -9.87 8.77 -14.64
C LYS A 277 -9.95 7.95 -13.35
N SER A 278 -10.48 6.73 -13.44
CA SER A 278 -10.59 5.84 -12.30
C SER A 278 -10.00 4.47 -12.57
N VAL A 279 -9.42 3.85 -11.55
CA VAL A 279 -8.95 2.46 -11.61
C VAL A 279 -9.61 1.61 -10.52
N ILE A 280 -10.02 0.40 -10.89
CA ILE A 280 -10.48 -0.61 -9.92
C ILE A 280 -9.33 -1.57 -9.63
N LEU A 281 -8.86 -1.56 -8.38
CA LEU A 281 -7.83 -2.51 -7.94
C LEU A 281 -8.42 -3.90 -7.76
N THR A 282 -7.78 -4.86 -8.42
CA THR A 282 -8.19 -6.26 -8.42
C THR A 282 -7.07 -7.12 -7.84
N ALA A 283 -7.45 -8.08 -6.98
CA ALA A 283 -6.50 -8.99 -6.33
C ALA A 283 -5.66 -9.74 -7.36
N LYS A 284 -4.42 -10.06 -6.99
CA LYS A 284 -3.42 -10.67 -7.87
C LYS A 284 -3.91 -12.00 -8.46
N GLU A 285 -4.50 -12.85 -7.64
CA GLU A 285 -5.02 -14.17 -8.02
C GLU A 285 -6.14 -14.03 -9.05
N LYS A 286 -6.88 -12.92 -9.01
CA LYS A 286 -7.94 -12.63 -9.97
C LYS A 286 -7.38 -12.04 -11.26
N LEU A 287 -6.31 -11.25 -11.26
CA LEU A 287 -5.73 -10.67 -12.48
C LEU A 287 -4.70 -11.56 -13.16
N CYS A 288 -4.08 -12.48 -12.44
CA CYS A 288 -3.04 -13.35 -12.97
C CYS A 288 -3.58 -14.17 -14.15
N ILE A 289 -2.82 -14.16 -15.26
CA ILE A 289 -3.15 -14.90 -16.48
C ILE A 289 -2.48 -16.29 -16.47
N CYS A 290 -1.49 -16.49 -15.59
CA CYS A 290 -0.82 -17.77 -15.38
C CYS A 290 -1.63 -18.65 -14.42
N GLU A 291 -1.59 -19.98 -14.61
CA GLU A 291 -2.27 -20.96 -13.74
C GLU A 291 -1.79 -20.88 -12.29
N LYS A 292 -0.47 -20.70 -12.10
CA LYS A 292 0.16 -20.44 -10.80
C LYS A 292 0.80 -19.05 -10.84
N ALA A 293 0.63 -18.27 -9.76
CA ALA A 293 1.17 -16.92 -9.63
C ALA A 293 2.67 -16.91 -9.27
N ASP A 294 3.48 -17.68 -10.01
CA ASP A 294 4.93 -17.75 -9.81
C ASP A 294 5.63 -16.62 -10.59
N CYS A 295 5.87 -15.51 -9.92
CA CYS A 295 6.30 -14.26 -10.55
C CYS A 295 7.83 -14.19 -10.63
N ASN A 296 8.41 -14.93 -11.55
CA ASN A 296 9.83 -14.88 -11.88
C ASN A 296 10.02 -15.00 -13.41
N PRO A 297 11.17 -14.55 -13.97
CA PRO A 297 11.40 -14.55 -15.42
C PRO A 297 11.47 -15.93 -16.07
N ASP A 298 11.65 -17.01 -15.28
CA ASP A 298 11.73 -18.38 -15.76
C ASP A 298 10.32 -18.98 -15.93
N ALA A 299 9.42 -18.73 -14.97
CA ALA A 299 8.06 -19.28 -14.94
C ALA A 299 6.99 -18.36 -15.56
N CYS A 300 7.18 -17.04 -15.54
CA CYS A 300 6.16 -16.08 -15.97
C CYS A 300 6.63 -15.23 -17.17
N PRO A 301 5.99 -15.37 -18.35
CA PRO A 301 6.37 -14.59 -19.54
C PRO A 301 6.10 -13.09 -19.39
N TYR A 302 5.19 -12.70 -18.49
CA TYR A 302 4.86 -11.31 -18.19
C TYR A 302 5.81 -10.66 -17.17
N ALA A 303 6.62 -11.48 -16.49
CA ALA A 303 7.62 -11.03 -15.53
C ALA A 303 8.94 -10.66 -16.22
N ARG A 304 9.32 -11.40 -17.27
CA ARG A 304 10.55 -11.18 -18.03
C ARG A 304 10.54 -9.84 -18.77
N GLY A 305 11.49 -8.96 -18.49
CA GLY A 305 11.64 -7.61 -19.02
C GLY A 305 10.44 -6.72 -18.70
N HIS A 306 9.72 -7.00 -17.61
CA HIS A 306 8.52 -6.25 -17.24
C HIS A 306 8.82 -4.75 -17.10
N PHE A 307 9.89 -4.40 -16.39
CA PHE A 307 10.20 -3.00 -16.12
C PHE A 307 10.66 -2.25 -17.37
N ASP A 308 11.17 -2.96 -18.38
CA ASP A 308 11.55 -2.38 -19.67
C ASP A 308 10.34 -1.87 -20.48
N ARG A 309 9.13 -2.38 -20.18
CA ARG A 309 7.91 -2.12 -20.99
C ARG A 309 6.77 -1.47 -20.20
N ILE A 310 6.83 -1.49 -18.87
CA ILE A 310 5.71 -1.06 -18.03
C ILE A 310 5.37 0.42 -18.19
N ASN A 311 6.38 1.28 -18.31
CA ASN A 311 6.17 2.72 -18.46
C ASN A 311 5.38 3.05 -19.73
N GLU A 312 5.72 2.44 -20.85
CA GLU A 312 4.96 2.61 -22.11
C GLU A 312 3.55 2.04 -22.00
N ALA A 313 3.38 0.89 -21.35
CA ALA A 313 2.07 0.28 -21.15
C ALA A 313 1.15 1.18 -20.31
N VAL A 314 1.69 1.78 -19.24
CA VAL A 314 0.98 2.74 -18.37
C VAL A 314 0.67 4.02 -19.13
N TYR A 315 1.66 4.63 -19.79
CA TYR A 315 1.48 5.89 -20.51
C TYR A 315 0.43 5.77 -21.62
N ASP A 316 0.50 4.74 -22.45
CA ASP A 316 -0.46 4.52 -23.54
C ASP A 316 -1.89 4.35 -23.01
N LEU A 317 -2.08 3.55 -21.95
CA LEU A 317 -3.41 3.32 -21.40
C LEU A 317 -3.96 4.54 -20.64
N TRP A 318 -3.12 5.22 -19.87
CA TRP A 318 -3.53 6.40 -19.11
C TRP A 318 -3.93 7.56 -20.04
N THR A 319 -3.16 7.78 -21.11
CA THR A 319 -3.35 8.93 -22.02
C THR A 319 -4.36 8.68 -23.13
N LYS A 320 -4.42 7.47 -23.68
CA LYS A 320 -5.28 7.14 -24.85
C LYS A 320 -6.40 6.16 -24.52
N GLY A 321 -6.33 5.50 -23.37
CA GLY A 321 -7.33 4.53 -22.94
C GLY A 321 -8.61 5.18 -22.41
N PRO A 322 -9.61 4.34 -22.04
CA PRO A 322 -10.85 4.82 -21.46
C PRO A 322 -10.60 5.46 -20.08
N ASP A 323 -11.50 6.36 -19.69
CA ASP A 323 -11.44 7.00 -18.38
C ASP A 323 -11.80 6.02 -17.23
N SER A 324 -12.45 4.91 -17.53
CA SER A 324 -12.77 3.83 -16.57
C SER A 324 -11.86 2.63 -16.79
N LEU A 325 -10.89 2.42 -15.89
CA LEU A 325 -9.90 1.33 -15.97
C LEU A 325 -10.35 0.15 -15.08
N GLY A 326 -11.14 -0.73 -15.69
CA GLY A 326 -11.59 -1.99 -15.09
C GLY A 326 -10.70 -3.18 -15.45
N ARG A 327 -11.06 -4.35 -14.90
CA ARG A 327 -10.35 -5.63 -15.11
C ARG A 327 -10.06 -5.92 -16.60
N GLU A 328 -11.07 -5.81 -17.45
CA GLU A 328 -10.96 -6.16 -18.88
C GLU A 328 -9.95 -5.26 -19.61
N THR A 329 -10.01 -3.95 -19.37
CA THR A 329 -9.08 -2.96 -19.92
C THR A 329 -7.63 -3.26 -19.49
N ILE A 330 -7.43 -3.57 -18.20
CA ILE A 330 -6.12 -3.91 -17.67
C ILE A 330 -5.56 -5.18 -18.32
N LEU A 331 -6.37 -6.24 -18.43
CA LEU A 331 -5.94 -7.50 -19.04
C LEU A 331 -5.58 -7.33 -20.52
N ALA A 332 -6.38 -6.58 -21.28
CA ALA A 332 -6.11 -6.30 -22.68
C ALA A 332 -4.78 -5.55 -22.87
N GLN A 333 -4.52 -4.53 -22.05
CA GLN A 333 -3.28 -3.75 -22.12
C GLN A 333 -2.07 -4.59 -21.68
N ALA A 334 -2.20 -5.34 -20.59
CA ALA A 334 -1.15 -6.22 -20.08
C ALA A 334 -0.74 -7.28 -21.13
N HIS A 335 -1.72 -7.84 -21.83
CA HIS A 335 -1.47 -8.76 -22.94
C HIS A 335 -0.73 -8.08 -24.10
N ARG A 336 -1.16 -6.89 -24.52
CA ARG A 336 -0.56 -6.14 -25.63
C ARG A 336 0.91 -5.80 -25.39
N TYR A 337 1.27 -5.38 -24.19
CA TYR A 337 2.65 -4.98 -23.83
C TYR A 337 3.47 -6.10 -23.20
N LYS A 338 2.87 -7.29 -23.00
CA LYS A 338 3.47 -8.42 -22.28
C LYS A 338 4.02 -7.99 -20.91
N VAL A 339 3.19 -7.35 -20.10
CA VAL A 339 3.53 -6.92 -18.73
C VAL A 339 2.59 -7.56 -17.72
N CYS A 340 3.03 -7.71 -16.47
CA CYS A 340 2.18 -8.24 -15.40
C CYS A 340 0.92 -7.35 -15.21
N PRO A 341 -0.30 -7.92 -15.32
CA PRO A 341 -1.54 -7.15 -15.18
C PRO A 341 -1.74 -6.61 -13.75
N PHE A 342 -1.26 -7.32 -12.74
CA PHE A 342 -1.34 -6.88 -11.35
C PHE A 342 -0.47 -5.64 -11.10
N GLU A 343 0.80 -5.66 -11.51
CA GLU A 343 1.70 -4.50 -11.36
C GLU A 343 1.22 -3.31 -12.21
N LEU A 344 0.76 -3.55 -13.44
CA LEU A 344 0.13 -2.52 -14.27
C LEU A 344 -1.05 -1.84 -13.56
N ASN A 345 -1.92 -2.63 -12.91
CA ASN A 345 -3.05 -2.11 -12.15
C ASN A 345 -2.61 -1.23 -10.97
N LEU A 346 -1.53 -1.60 -10.28
CA LEU A 346 -0.94 -0.81 -9.21
C LEU A 346 -0.28 0.47 -9.73
N ASP A 347 0.51 0.43 -10.80
CA ASP A 347 1.18 1.61 -11.35
C ASP A 347 0.18 2.64 -11.89
N LEU A 348 -0.94 2.22 -12.49
CA LEU A 348 -2.01 3.11 -12.92
C LEU A 348 -2.71 3.85 -11.76
N SER A 349 -2.67 3.30 -10.54
CA SER A 349 -3.24 3.99 -9.37
C SER A 349 -2.56 5.32 -9.05
N LEU A 350 -1.31 5.50 -9.50
CA LEU A 350 -0.54 6.73 -9.32
C LEU A 350 -1.08 7.87 -10.16
N TRP A 351 -1.50 7.56 -11.39
CA TRP A 351 -1.86 8.53 -12.41
C TRP A 351 -3.37 8.79 -12.51
N THR A 352 -4.19 7.97 -11.87
CA THR A 352 -5.65 8.09 -11.89
C THR A 352 -6.18 8.97 -10.75
N ASP A 353 -7.34 9.59 -10.95
CA ASP A 353 -7.96 10.53 -10.00
C ASP A 353 -8.72 9.79 -8.89
N VAL A 354 -9.34 8.65 -9.23
CA VAL A 354 -10.14 7.83 -8.30
C VAL A 354 -9.63 6.39 -8.29
N VAL A 355 -9.24 5.90 -7.11
CA VAL A 355 -8.82 4.51 -6.91
C VAL A 355 -9.92 3.78 -6.13
N ILE A 356 -10.54 2.79 -6.75
CA ILE A 356 -11.55 1.94 -6.12
C ILE A 356 -10.87 0.64 -5.67
N CYS A 357 -10.81 0.38 -4.36
CA CYS A 357 -10.07 -0.76 -3.84
C CYS A 357 -10.67 -1.33 -2.53
N ASP A 358 -10.09 -2.43 -2.07
CA ASP A 358 -10.40 -2.99 -0.76
C ASP A 358 -9.74 -2.17 0.37
N TYR A 359 -10.24 -2.32 1.60
CA TYR A 359 -9.64 -1.72 2.79
C TYR A 359 -8.15 -2.05 2.96
N ASN A 360 -7.71 -3.26 2.59
CA ASN A 360 -6.34 -3.70 2.80
C ASN A 360 -5.30 -2.84 2.05
N TYR A 361 -5.63 -2.30 0.88
CA TYR A 361 -4.74 -1.43 0.10
C TYR A 361 -4.46 -0.08 0.77
N VAL A 362 -5.20 0.27 1.83
CA VAL A 362 -4.97 1.47 2.63
C VAL A 362 -4.53 1.13 4.05
N PHE A 363 -5.19 0.15 4.68
CA PHE A 363 -5.06 -0.08 6.11
C PHE A 363 -4.14 -1.26 6.47
N ASP A 364 -3.98 -2.26 5.61
CA ASP A 364 -3.16 -3.44 5.95
C ASP A 364 -1.67 -3.09 5.89
N PRO A 365 -0.90 -3.25 6.97
CA PRO A 365 0.52 -2.86 7.01
C PRO A 365 1.37 -3.67 6.02
N ASN A 366 0.95 -4.88 5.63
CA ASN A 366 1.69 -5.74 4.71
C ASN A 366 1.29 -5.52 3.24
N VAL A 367 0.08 -5.02 2.98
CA VAL A 367 -0.50 -4.92 1.62
C VAL A 367 -0.69 -3.49 1.15
N CYS A 368 -0.68 -2.49 2.05
CA CYS A 368 -1.00 -1.11 1.70
C CYS A 368 -0.18 -0.58 0.51
N LEU A 369 -0.78 0.35 -0.24
CA LEU A 369 -0.13 1.04 -1.34
C LEU A 369 0.96 1.97 -0.78
N LYS A 370 2.18 1.43 -0.61
CA LYS A 370 3.31 2.11 0.03
C LYS A 370 3.60 3.50 -0.56
N ARG A 371 3.40 3.70 -1.87
CA ARG A 371 3.60 5.02 -2.51
C ARG A 371 2.67 6.12 -1.97
N PHE A 372 1.52 5.76 -1.39
CA PHE A 372 0.57 6.72 -0.78
C PHE A 372 0.57 6.64 0.74
N PHE A 373 0.72 5.43 1.30
CA PHE A 373 0.48 5.15 2.72
C PHE A 373 1.69 4.56 3.46
N ALA A 374 2.92 4.66 2.93
CA ALA A 374 4.13 4.39 3.72
C ALA A 374 4.39 5.49 4.76
N GLU A 375 5.27 5.22 5.71
CA GLU A 375 5.68 6.21 6.72
C GLU A 375 6.33 7.43 6.07
N GLY A 376 6.00 8.63 6.54
CA GLY A 376 6.44 9.89 5.95
C GLY A 376 5.69 10.32 4.67
N ALA A 377 4.91 9.44 4.05
CA ALA A 377 4.04 9.79 2.93
C ALA A 377 2.81 10.56 3.43
N LYS A 378 2.53 11.70 2.78
CA LYS A 378 1.32 12.49 2.98
C LYS A 378 0.88 13.05 1.63
N GLY A 379 -0.41 13.10 1.38
CA GLY A 379 -0.95 13.74 0.19
C GLY A 379 -2.35 14.27 0.43
N ASP A 380 -2.83 15.05 -0.53
CA ASP A 380 -4.17 15.61 -0.50
C ASP A 380 -5.20 14.55 -0.93
N TYR A 381 -5.39 13.53 -0.08
CA TYR A 381 -6.26 12.38 -0.34
C TYR A 381 -7.61 12.51 0.35
N LEU A 382 -8.67 12.07 -0.32
CA LEU A 382 -10.00 11.88 0.27
C LEU A 382 -10.31 10.38 0.36
N LEU A 383 -10.61 9.90 1.57
CA LEU A 383 -10.97 8.50 1.81
C LEU A 383 -12.49 8.37 1.94
N LEU A 384 -13.10 7.64 1.00
CA LEU A 384 -14.52 7.29 1.01
C LEU A 384 -14.66 5.83 1.43
N VAL A 385 -15.08 5.57 2.67
CA VAL A 385 -15.17 4.22 3.23
C VAL A 385 -16.62 3.73 3.18
N ASP A 386 -16.93 2.96 2.14
CA ASP A 386 -18.25 2.34 1.96
C ASP A 386 -18.38 1.09 2.81
N GLU A 387 -19.60 0.78 3.23
CA GLU A 387 -19.93 -0.30 4.16
C GLU A 387 -18.99 -0.36 5.38
N ALA A 388 -18.65 0.81 5.91
CA ALA A 388 -17.68 1.04 6.98
C ALA A 388 -17.92 0.20 8.26
N HIS A 389 -19.12 -0.34 8.44
CA HIS A 389 -19.40 -1.28 9.53
C HIS A 389 -18.50 -2.53 9.48
N ASN A 390 -18.04 -2.95 8.30
CA ASN A 390 -17.13 -4.07 8.13
C ASN A 390 -15.68 -3.73 8.49
N LEU A 391 -15.31 -2.44 8.51
CA LEU A 391 -13.94 -2.02 8.74
C LEU A 391 -13.46 -2.34 10.16
N VAL A 392 -14.36 -2.43 11.14
CA VAL A 392 -13.98 -2.79 12.53
C VAL A 392 -13.37 -4.18 12.58
N GLU A 393 -14.12 -5.20 12.15
CA GLU A 393 -13.65 -6.59 12.15
C GLU A 393 -12.47 -6.79 11.20
N ARG A 394 -12.48 -6.10 10.05
CA ARG A 394 -11.35 -6.13 9.11
C ARG A 394 -10.10 -5.49 9.71
N GLY A 395 -10.23 -4.38 10.42
CA GLY A 395 -9.15 -3.71 11.13
C GLY A 395 -8.53 -4.63 12.17
N ARG A 396 -9.36 -5.26 13.01
CA ARG A 396 -8.92 -6.26 13.99
C ARG A 396 -8.12 -7.38 13.32
N ALA A 397 -8.64 -7.94 12.23
CA ALA A 397 -7.96 -9.00 11.49
C ALA A 397 -6.62 -8.54 10.87
N MET A 398 -6.58 -7.37 10.23
CA MET A 398 -5.36 -6.82 9.60
C MET A 398 -4.25 -6.53 10.62
N TYR A 399 -4.63 -6.17 11.86
CA TYR A 399 -3.68 -5.85 12.93
C TYR A 399 -3.53 -6.96 13.97
N SER A 400 -4.02 -8.17 13.68
CA SER A 400 -3.80 -9.36 14.52
C SER A 400 -2.87 -10.35 13.84
N ALA A 401 -2.14 -11.14 14.62
CA ALA A 401 -1.35 -12.26 14.12
C ALA A 401 -1.52 -13.50 15.00
N VAL A 402 -1.35 -14.66 14.38
CA VAL A 402 -1.36 -15.95 15.06
C VAL A 402 -0.18 -16.78 14.58
N LEU A 403 0.49 -17.47 15.50
CA LEU A 403 1.51 -18.47 15.20
C LEU A 403 1.10 -19.81 15.80
N ALA A 404 1.13 -20.87 15.00
CA ALA A 404 0.92 -22.22 15.50
C ALA A 404 2.27 -22.88 15.81
N LYS A 405 2.38 -23.51 16.98
CA LYS A 405 3.60 -24.23 17.39
C LYS A 405 3.93 -25.37 16.42
N GLU A 406 2.92 -26.04 15.90
CA GLU A 406 3.07 -27.17 14.99
C GLU A 406 3.77 -26.77 13.67
N ASP A 407 3.59 -25.53 13.19
CA ASP A 407 4.24 -25.04 11.97
C ASP A 407 5.77 -24.97 12.13
N PHE A 408 6.26 -24.58 13.31
CA PHE A 408 7.71 -24.59 13.62
C PHE A 408 8.30 -26.01 13.54
N LEU A 409 7.52 -27.02 13.97
CA LEU A 409 7.96 -28.42 13.90
C LEU A 409 7.97 -28.93 12.46
N GLU A 410 6.97 -28.55 11.67
CA GLU A 410 6.87 -28.91 10.26
C GLU A 410 8.05 -28.34 9.47
N ILE A 411 8.27 -27.02 9.54
CA ILE A 411 9.37 -26.37 8.83
C ILE A 411 10.72 -26.93 9.31
N LYS A 412 10.88 -27.21 10.61
CA LYS A 412 12.10 -27.84 11.14
C LYS A 412 12.38 -29.20 10.50
N ARG A 413 11.35 -30.03 10.28
CA ARG A 413 11.51 -31.33 9.60
C ARG A 413 11.95 -31.15 8.15
N LEU A 414 11.34 -30.19 7.46
CA LEU A 414 11.59 -29.89 6.05
C LEU A 414 13.02 -29.38 5.78
N VAL A 415 13.57 -28.55 6.67
CA VAL A 415 14.92 -27.95 6.50
C VAL A 415 16.04 -28.77 7.16
N ARG A 416 15.70 -29.85 7.87
CA ARG A 416 16.67 -30.70 8.57
C ARG A 416 17.68 -31.28 7.60
N GLY A 417 18.97 -31.15 7.92
CA GLY A 417 20.07 -31.62 7.07
C GLY A 417 20.45 -30.66 5.93
N ARG A 418 19.69 -29.58 5.73
CA ARG A 418 20.00 -28.53 4.74
C ARG A 418 20.66 -27.31 5.38
N SER A 419 20.17 -26.86 6.53
CA SER A 419 20.77 -25.78 7.31
C SER A 419 20.73 -26.09 8.81
N THR A 420 21.91 -26.28 9.40
CA THR A 420 22.06 -26.50 10.84
C THR A 420 21.64 -25.27 11.64
N ALA A 421 22.00 -24.06 11.18
CA ALA A 421 21.68 -22.81 11.84
C ALA A 421 20.16 -22.55 11.88
N LEU A 422 19.47 -22.72 10.75
CA LEU A 422 18.02 -22.58 10.68
C LEU A 422 17.30 -23.62 11.54
N THR A 423 17.76 -24.88 11.51
CA THR A 423 17.20 -25.95 12.36
C THR A 423 17.31 -25.61 13.86
N GLN A 424 18.44 -25.02 14.29
CA GLN A 424 18.64 -24.59 15.67
C GLN A 424 17.78 -23.37 16.04
N ALA A 425 17.58 -22.42 15.13
CA ALA A 425 16.69 -21.28 15.34
C ALA A 425 15.22 -21.71 15.51
N LEU A 426 14.74 -22.63 14.65
CA LEU A 426 13.40 -23.21 14.75
C LEU A 426 13.21 -23.97 16.06
N GLU A 427 14.22 -24.73 16.49
CA GLU A 427 14.16 -25.48 17.75
C GLU A 427 14.07 -24.56 18.97
N ARG A 428 14.79 -23.42 18.97
CA ARG A 428 14.70 -22.42 20.04
C ARG A 428 13.29 -21.83 20.14
N CYS A 429 12.68 -21.47 19.01
CA CYS A 429 11.30 -20.96 18.97
C CYS A 429 10.30 -22.02 19.45
N ASN A 430 10.42 -23.26 18.95
CA ASN A 430 9.53 -24.36 19.36
C ASN A 430 9.65 -24.70 20.85
N ARG A 431 10.85 -24.60 21.45
CA ARG A 431 11.04 -24.80 22.90
C ARG A 431 10.33 -23.72 23.71
N HIS A 432 10.41 -22.47 23.28
CA HIS A 432 9.71 -21.36 23.94
C HIS A 432 8.18 -21.59 23.89
N LEU A 433 7.64 -21.92 22.71
CA LEU A 433 6.22 -22.25 22.56
C LEU A 433 5.79 -23.49 23.36
N LEU A 434 6.69 -24.47 23.57
CA LEU A 434 6.41 -25.63 24.41
C LEU A 434 6.26 -25.25 25.89
N THR A 435 7.05 -24.30 26.37
CA THR A 435 6.90 -23.76 27.74
C THR A 435 5.52 -23.13 27.89
N LEU A 436 5.14 -22.23 26.97
CA LEU A 436 3.81 -21.61 26.97
C LEU A 436 2.68 -22.64 26.87
N LYS A 437 2.87 -23.71 26.08
CA LYS A 437 1.90 -24.81 25.95
C LYS A 437 1.65 -25.55 27.26
N ARG A 438 2.71 -25.79 28.05
CA ARG A 438 2.59 -26.45 29.37
C ARG A 438 1.91 -25.55 30.39
N GLU A 439 2.06 -24.25 30.21
CA GLU A 439 1.50 -23.20 31.04
C GLU A 439 0.02 -22.90 30.76
N CYS A 440 -0.55 -23.45 29.67
CA CYS A 440 -1.92 -23.23 29.22
C CYS A 440 -2.85 -24.36 29.69
N GLU A 441 -3.07 -24.47 31.01
CA GLU A 441 -3.78 -25.60 31.63
C GLU A 441 -5.29 -25.65 31.30
N ASP A 442 -5.96 -24.49 31.21
CA ASP A 442 -7.42 -24.37 31.03
C ASP A 442 -7.88 -24.24 29.57
N GLY A 443 -7.03 -24.65 28.61
CA GLY A 443 -7.32 -24.55 27.17
C GLY A 443 -7.10 -23.16 26.55
N TYR A 444 -7.07 -22.09 27.34
CA TYR A 444 -6.58 -20.77 26.94
C TYR A 444 -5.89 -20.05 28.11
N ARG A 445 -5.02 -19.07 27.81
CA ARG A 445 -4.34 -18.25 28.81
C ARG A 445 -3.94 -16.88 28.26
N CYS A 446 -4.34 -15.81 28.95
CA CYS A 446 -3.87 -14.45 28.68
C CYS A 446 -2.44 -14.23 29.21
N LEU A 447 -1.65 -13.44 28.48
CA LEU A 447 -0.27 -13.10 28.78
C LEU A 447 -0.14 -11.58 28.90
N GLN A 448 0.67 -11.11 29.84
CA GLN A 448 0.92 -9.67 30.02
C GLN A 448 1.78 -9.08 28.90
N GLN A 449 2.66 -9.90 28.30
CA GLN A 449 3.62 -9.48 27.29
C GLN A 449 4.12 -10.71 26.51
N ALA A 450 4.60 -10.48 25.29
CA ALA A 450 5.13 -11.53 24.40
C ALA A 450 6.61 -11.90 24.71
N ASP A 451 7.09 -11.58 25.92
CA ASP A 451 8.51 -11.44 26.24
C ASP A 451 9.38 -12.66 25.93
N GLY A 452 10.58 -12.35 25.41
CA GLY A 452 11.60 -13.31 25.00
C GLY A 452 11.32 -14.01 23.67
N PHE A 453 10.06 -14.14 23.24
CA PHE A 453 9.73 -14.82 21.99
C PHE A 453 10.10 -14.00 20.76
N ALA A 454 9.85 -12.68 20.78
CA ALA A 454 10.17 -11.78 19.68
C ALA A 454 11.67 -11.83 19.31
N LEU A 455 12.58 -11.89 20.29
CA LEU A 455 14.02 -12.01 20.04
C LEU A 455 14.38 -13.32 19.33
N HIS A 456 13.76 -14.43 19.74
CA HIS A 456 13.96 -15.72 19.07
C HIS A 456 13.41 -15.68 17.63
N LEU A 457 12.26 -15.04 17.42
CA LEU A 457 11.68 -14.86 16.09
C LEU A 457 12.55 -13.96 15.20
N THR A 458 13.12 -12.87 15.71
CA THR A 458 14.04 -12.01 14.95
C THR A 458 15.27 -12.79 14.49
N HIS A 459 15.87 -13.59 15.38
CA HIS A 459 16.96 -14.49 14.99
C HIS A 459 16.51 -15.52 13.94
N LEU A 460 15.32 -16.14 14.11
CA LEU A 460 14.78 -17.08 13.14
C LEU A 460 14.56 -16.42 11.77
N MET A 461 14.04 -15.20 11.75
CA MET A 461 13.82 -14.41 10.54
C MET A 461 15.13 -14.21 9.77
N GLY A 462 16.21 -13.83 10.47
CA GLY A 462 17.54 -13.71 9.85
C GLY A 462 18.05 -15.01 9.23
N GLU A 463 17.84 -16.17 9.87
CA GLU A 463 18.21 -17.47 9.29
C GLU A 463 17.32 -17.87 8.11
N LEU A 464 16.02 -17.57 8.17
CA LEU A 464 15.09 -17.80 7.05
C LEU A 464 15.49 -16.96 5.84
N ASP A 465 15.80 -15.67 6.06
CA ASP A 465 16.27 -14.76 5.03
C ASP A 465 17.53 -15.31 4.36
N ARG A 466 18.55 -15.72 5.12
CA ARG A 466 19.78 -16.33 4.56
C ARG A 466 19.51 -17.61 3.78
N PHE A 467 18.65 -18.48 4.31
CA PHE A 467 18.32 -19.74 3.64
C PHE A 467 17.60 -19.53 2.30
N MET A 468 16.79 -18.47 2.19
CA MET A 468 16.04 -18.12 0.98
C MET A 468 16.85 -17.31 -0.04
N GLU A 469 18.12 -16.97 0.22
CA GLU A 469 18.99 -16.29 -0.76
C GLU A 469 19.36 -17.18 -1.95
N THR A 470 19.42 -18.49 -1.72
CA THR A 470 19.65 -19.50 -2.75
C THR A 470 18.33 -20.10 -3.20
N PRO A 471 18.21 -20.54 -4.47
CA PRO A 471 17.02 -21.23 -4.95
C PRO A 471 16.64 -22.39 -4.02
N VAL A 472 15.47 -22.28 -3.42
CA VAL A 472 14.91 -23.30 -2.54
C VAL A 472 14.28 -24.39 -3.43
N PRO A 473 14.47 -25.69 -3.13
CA PRO A 473 13.78 -26.77 -3.83
C PRO A 473 12.28 -26.55 -3.88
N GLU A 474 11.64 -26.90 -5.00
CA GLU A 474 10.23 -26.62 -5.25
C GLU A 474 9.30 -27.19 -4.15
N GLU A 475 9.60 -28.39 -3.67
CA GLU A 475 8.88 -29.08 -2.58
C GLU A 475 8.83 -28.29 -1.26
N LEU A 476 9.80 -27.40 -1.04
CA LEU A 476 9.92 -26.58 0.15
C LEU A 476 9.35 -25.17 -0.06
N GLY A 477 9.18 -24.75 -1.31
CA GLY A 477 8.98 -23.34 -1.67
C GLY A 477 7.73 -22.74 -1.05
N GLU A 478 6.59 -23.41 -1.13
CA GLU A 478 5.31 -22.88 -0.65
C GLU A 478 5.18 -22.93 0.89
N PRO A 479 5.37 -24.08 1.58
CA PRO A 479 5.28 -24.13 3.04
C PRO A 479 6.26 -23.18 3.74
N LEU A 480 7.50 -23.09 3.23
CA LEU A 480 8.51 -22.21 3.81
C LEU A 480 8.15 -20.73 3.62
N ARG A 481 7.63 -20.37 2.45
CA ARG A 481 7.23 -18.99 2.13
C ARG A 481 6.03 -18.55 2.98
N ASP A 482 5.06 -19.42 3.16
CA ASP A 482 3.87 -19.12 3.98
C ASP A 482 4.27 -18.93 5.45
N PHE A 483 5.11 -19.82 5.97
CA PHE A 483 5.68 -19.68 7.31
C PHE A 483 6.54 -18.42 7.47
N TYR A 484 7.35 -18.09 6.46
CA TYR A 484 8.13 -16.85 6.42
C TYR A 484 7.22 -15.61 6.55
N PHE A 485 6.12 -15.56 5.80
CA PHE A 485 5.18 -14.45 5.88
C PHE A 485 4.44 -14.39 7.22
N GLN A 486 4.11 -15.53 7.83
CA GLN A 486 3.52 -15.58 9.17
C GLN A 486 4.48 -15.02 10.22
N VAL A 487 5.74 -15.47 10.22
CA VAL A 487 6.77 -14.99 11.16
C VAL A 487 7.01 -13.49 10.97
N ARG A 488 7.14 -13.02 9.72
CA ARG A 488 7.32 -11.61 9.43
C ARG A 488 6.12 -10.77 9.89
N ASN A 489 4.90 -11.20 9.58
CA ASN A 489 3.69 -10.50 10.00
C ASN A 489 3.61 -10.41 11.53
N PHE A 490 3.90 -11.51 12.23
CA PHE A 490 3.91 -11.53 13.69
C PHE A 490 4.95 -10.57 14.27
N LEU A 491 6.18 -10.54 13.75
CA LEU A 491 7.22 -9.58 14.17
C LEU A 491 6.80 -8.13 13.91
N ASN A 492 6.25 -7.85 12.73
CA ASN A 492 5.78 -6.51 12.34
C ASN A 492 4.66 -6.00 13.26
N LEU A 493 3.76 -6.87 13.71
CA LEU A 493 2.70 -6.53 14.64
C LEU A 493 3.16 -6.51 16.09
N CYS A 494 4.13 -7.35 16.48
CA CYS A 494 4.72 -7.33 17.81
C CYS A 494 5.32 -5.97 18.16
N ALA A 495 5.90 -5.27 17.17
CA ALA A 495 6.43 -3.91 17.33
C ALA A 495 5.36 -2.82 17.52
N ARG A 496 4.08 -3.14 17.30
CA ARG A 496 2.93 -2.22 17.40
C ARG A 496 2.03 -2.50 18.60
N VAL A 497 2.31 -3.56 19.35
CA VAL A 497 1.51 -3.94 20.52
C VAL A 497 1.53 -2.82 21.54
N ASP A 498 0.34 -2.42 21.96
CA ASP A 498 0.08 -1.43 23.00
C ASP A 498 -1.11 -1.88 23.85
N GLU A 499 -1.71 -0.97 24.62
CA GLU A 499 -2.89 -1.22 25.46
C GLU A 499 -4.15 -1.66 24.68
N ASN A 500 -4.16 -1.55 23.35
CA ASN A 500 -5.28 -1.94 22.49
C ASN A 500 -5.22 -3.42 22.05
N TYR A 501 -4.24 -4.18 22.54
CA TYR A 501 -4.00 -5.57 22.20
C TYR A 501 -4.22 -6.51 23.40
N GLU A 502 -4.72 -7.69 23.11
CA GLU A 502 -4.70 -8.83 24.02
C GLU A 502 -3.71 -9.87 23.50
N ILE A 503 -2.81 -10.33 24.35
CA ILE A 503 -1.87 -11.40 24.03
C ILE A 503 -2.35 -12.65 24.75
N TYR A 504 -2.57 -13.73 24.01
CA TYR A 504 -3.01 -14.98 24.64
C TYR A 504 -2.57 -16.20 23.85
N THR A 505 -2.60 -17.34 24.52
CA THR A 505 -2.40 -18.65 23.91
C THR A 505 -3.64 -19.50 24.06
N GLU A 506 -3.92 -20.36 23.09
CA GLU A 506 -5.06 -21.29 23.16
C GLU A 506 -4.76 -22.63 22.49
N PHE A 507 -5.53 -23.65 22.86
CA PHE A 507 -5.66 -24.88 22.11
C PHE A 507 -6.83 -24.73 21.12
N ALA A 508 -6.51 -24.76 19.83
CA ALA A 508 -7.52 -24.80 18.79
C ALA A 508 -8.35 -26.10 18.88
N ALA A 509 -9.53 -26.10 18.25
CA ALA A 509 -10.42 -27.26 18.24
C ALA A 509 -9.78 -28.53 17.62
N ASP A 510 -8.77 -28.36 16.76
CA ASP A 510 -7.99 -29.45 16.16
C ASP A 510 -6.79 -29.91 17.03
N GLY A 511 -6.61 -29.32 18.22
CA GLY A 511 -5.55 -29.63 19.17
C GLY A 511 -4.22 -28.89 18.94
N ARG A 512 -4.13 -28.03 17.91
CA ARG A 512 -2.95 -27.18 17.69
C ARG A 512 -2.82 -26.12 18.78
N PHE A 513 -1.59 -25.75 19.10
CA PHE A 513 -1.30 -24.72 20.08
C PHE A 513 -0.99 -23.40 19.39
N LEU A 514 -1.81 -22.39 19.67
CA LEU A 514 -1.77 -21.08 19.00
C LEU A 514 -1.28 -20.00 19.96
N PHE A 515 -0.46 -19.09 19.43
CA PHE A 515 -0.06 -17.84 20.09
C PHE A 515 -0.68 -16.69 19.31
N HIS A 516 -1.54 -15.91 19.97
CA HIS A 516 -2.23 -14.76 19.40
C HIS A 516 -1.65 -13.42 19.85
N LEU A 517 -1.48 -12.52 18.90
CA LEU A 517 -1.49 -11.07 19.11
C LEU A 517 -2.83 -10.58 18.56
N TYR A 518 -3.78 -10.28 19.43
CA TYR A 518 -5.13 -9.89 19.03
C TYR A 518 -5.36 -8.40 19.23
N CYS A 519 -5.56 -7.68 18.14
CA CYS A 519 -5.94 -6.27 18.18
C CYS A 519 -7.42 -6.14 18.56
N VAL A 520 -7.69 -5.69 19.79
CA VAL A 520 -9.06 -5.51 20.30
C VAL A 520 -9.66 -4.21 19.76
N ARG A 521 -8.86 -3.13 19.73
CA ARG A 521 -9.26 -1.80 19.27
C ARG A 521 -8.32 -1.29 18.16
N PRO A 522 -8.73 -1.33 16.89
CA PRO A 522 -7.84 -1.01 15.77
C PRO A 522 -7.67 0.50 15.51
N ALA A 523 -8.31 1.37 16.30
CA ALA A 523 -8.40 2.80 16.07
C ALA A 523 -7.04 3.48 15.88
N GLU A 524 -6.06 3.20 16.75
CA GLU A 524 -4.73 3.82 16.69
C GLU A 524 -4.00 3.45 15.40
N ASN A 525 -4.02 2.17 15.03
CA ASN A 525 -3.40 1.72 13.79
C ASN A 525 -4.12 2.28 12.53
N LEU A 526 -5.46 2.30 12.52
CA LEU A 526 -6.22 2.87 11.41
C LEU A 526 -5.94 4.37 11.27
N LYS A 527 -5.88 5.10 12.40
CA LYS A 527 -5.61 6.53 12.45
C LYS A 527 -4.30 6.90 11.75
N LEU A 528 -3.24 6.09 11.89
CA LEU A 528 -1.97 6.29 11.18
C LEU A 528 -2.15 6.38 9.66
N CYS A 529 -3.09 5.63 9.08
CA CYS A 529 -3.40 5.70 7.66
C CYS A 529 -4.40 6.81 7.33
N LEU A 530 -5.42 7.02 8.18
CA LEU A 530 -6.44 8.05 7.99
C LEU A 530 -5.84 9.46 7.99
N ASP A 531 -4.84 9.72 8.84
CA ASP A 531 -4.19 11.03 8.99
C ASP A 531 -3.24 11.39 7.83
N LYS A 532 -3.04 10.46 6.88
CA LYS A 532 -2.30 10.71 5.64
C LYS A 532 -3.17 11.39 4.57
N GLY A 533 -4.50 11.38 4.75
CA GLY A 533 -5.45 12.10 3.90
C GLY A 533 -5.97 13.39 4.54
N ASN A 534 -6.64 14.22 3.74
CA ASN A 534 -7.25 15.47 4.18
C ASN A 534 -8.60 15.27 4.87
N SER A 535 -9.36 14.26 4.46
CA SER A 535 -10.72 14.00 4.96
C SER A 535 -11.12 12.55 4.77
N VAL A 536 -12.05 12.12 5.60
CA VAL A 536 -12.56 10.75 5.60
C VAL A 536 -14.07 10.76 5.73
N VAL A 537 -14.75 10.02 4.87
CA VAL A 537 -16.20 9.86 4.93
C VAL A 537 -16.50 8.37 5.07
N PHE A 538 -16.92 7.96 6.26
CA PHE A 538 -17.43 6.64 6.55
C PHE A 538 -18.92 6.61 6.27
N PHE A 539 -19.39 5.67 5.46
CA PHE A 539 -20.82 5.54 5.19
C PHE A 539 -21.25 4.08 5.13
N SER A 540 -22.42 3.80 5.72
CA SER A 540 -22.97 2.44 5.80
C SER A 540 -24.45 2.49 6.17
N ALA A 541 -25.19 1.42 5.87
CA ALA A 541 -26.59 1.31 6.29
C ALA A 541 -26.75 1.04 7.80
N THR A 542 -25.74 0.45 8.42
CA THR A 542 -25.81 -0.19 9.74
C THR A 542 -24.77 0.35 10.72
N LEU A 543 -24.51 1.67 10.71
CA LEU A 543 -23.63 2.32 11.71
C LEU A 543 -24.37 2.71 12.98
N LEU A 544 -24.98 1.72 13.65
CA LEU A 544 -25.69 1.92 14.91
C LEU A 544 -25.20 0.93 15.98
N PRO A 545 -24.85 1.40 17.19
CA PRO A 545 -24.72 2.81 17.62
C PRO A 545 -23.47 3.48 17.01
N VAL A 546 -23.56 4.74 16.55
CA VAL A 546 -22.44 5.39 15.83
C VAL A 546 -21.20 5.56 16.70
N ASN A 547 -21.37 5.83 18.00
CA ASN A 547 -20.25 6.08 18.91
C ASN A 547 -19.37 4.84 19.09
N TYR A 548 -19.93 3.62 18.97
CA TYR A 548 -19.14 2.40 18.93
C TYR A 548 -18.18 2.37 17.74
N TYR A 549 -18.65 2.78 16.56
CA TYR A 549 -17.82 2.83 15.36
C TYR A 549 -16.79 3.97 15.41
N LYS A 550 -17.17 5.14 15.93
CA LYS A 550 -16.23 6.25 16.12
C LYS A 550 -15.08 5.88 17.05
N ASP A 551 -15.39 5.20 18.16
CA ASP A 551 -14.38 4.75 19.10
C ASP A 551 -13.42 3.76 18.44
N LEU A 552 -13.93 2.73 17.76
CA LEU A 552 -13.11 1.65 17.20
C LEU A 552 -12.40 2.00 15.88
N LEU A 553 -12.92 2.92 15.08
CA LEU A 553 -12.35 3.28 13.77
C LEU A 553 -11.42 4.49 13.84
N THR A 554 -11.72 5.44 14.71
CA THR A 554 -11.06 6.76 14.72
C THR A 554 -10.51 7.17 16.09
N GLY A 555 -11.01 6.56 17.17
CA GLY A 555 -10.70 6.94 18.55
C GLY A 555 -11.31 8.27 19.00
N ASP A 556 -12.05 8.96 18.12
CA ASP A 556 -12.61 10.30 18.36
C ASP A 556 -14.13 10.27 18.28
N THR A 557 -14.79 10.43 19.43
CA THR A 557 -16.26 10.42 19.51
C THR A 557 -16.90 11.74 19.07
N GLU A 558 -16.11 12.81 18.96
CA GLU A 558 -16.54 14.15 18.50
C GLU A 558 -16.61 14.27 16.97
N ASP A 559 -16.14 13.24 16.24
CA ASP A 559 -16.26 13.20 14.78
C ASP A 559 -17.73 13.39 14.33
N TYR A 560 -17.96 14.06 13.20
CA TYR A 560 -19.33 14.39 12.79
C TYR A 560 -20.12 13.11 12.45
N ALA A 561 -21.40 13.09 12.80
CA ALA A 561 -22.32 12.01 12.42
C ALA A 561 -23.60 12.57 11.81
N VAL A 562 -24.04 11.97 10.71
CA VAL A 562 -25.29 12.30 10.01
C VAL A 562 -26.11 11.03 9.82
N TYR A 563 -27.41 11.13 10.10
CA TYR A 563 -28.38 10.05 9.96
C TYR A 563 -29.37 10.41 8.85
N ALA A 564 -29.31 9.68 7.73
CA ALA A 564 -30.28 9.85 6.67
C ALA A 564 -31.56 9.07 6.99
N LYS A 565 -32.71 9.72 6.81
CA LYS A 565 -34.02 9.08 6.99
C LYS A 565 -34.23 7.99 5.94
N SER A 566 -34.99 6.95 6.31
CA SER A 566 -35.42 5.93 5.36
C SER A 566 -36.38 6.56 4.35
N PRO A 567 -36.16 6.36 3.03
CA PRO A 567 -37.09 6.82 2.00
C PRO A 567 -38.27 5.86 1.84
N PHE A 568 -38.23 4.69 2.51
CA PHE A 568 -39.29 3.69 2.46
C PHE A 568 -40.45 4.08 3.36
N ASP A 569 -41.64 3.98 2.80
CA ASP A 569 -42.91 4.17 3.48
C ASP A 569 -43.08 3.13 4.60
N THR A 570 -43.27 3.60 5.83
CA THR A 570 -43.47 2.76 7.01
C THR A 570 -44.76 1.96 6.94
N GLU A 571 -45.78 2.45 6.23
CA GLU A 571 -47.05 1.73 6.03
C GLU A 571 -46.86 0.46 5.19
N LYS A 572 -45.78 0.39 4.41
CA LYS A 572 -45.43 -0.79 3.59
C LYS A 572 -44.52 -1.78 4.32
N ARG A 573 -44.32 -1.61 5.63
CA ARG A 573 -43.48 -2.49 6.47
C ARG A 573 -44.35 -3.33 7.41
N LEU A 574 -44.46 -4.62 7.11
CA LEU A 574 -45.05 -5.60 8.03
C LEU A 574 -43.98 -6.14 8.99
N LEU A 575 -44.18 -5.96 10.30
CA LEU A 575 -43.34 -6.55 11.35
C LEU A 575 -44.10 -7.71 12.00
N LEU A 576 -43.58 -8.93 11.85
CA LEU A 576 -44.10 -10.13 12.50
C LEU A 576 -43.07 -10.63 13.50
N VAL A 577 -43.48 -10.84 14.76
CA VAL A 577 -42.59 -11.26 15.85
C VAL A 577 -43.13 -12.54 16.48
N GLY A 578 -42.41 -13.65 16.32
CA GLY A 578 -42.70 -14.91 17.01
C GLY A 578 -42.25 -14.83 18.47
N ALA A 579 -43.20 -14.64 19.39
CA ALA A 579 -42.91 -14.43 20.81
C ALA A 579 -42.71 -15.73 21.62
N ASP A 580 -43.00 -16.89 21.03
CA ASP A 580 -43.02 -18.22 21.66
C ASP A 580 -41.79 -19.09 21.31
N VAL A 581 -40.82 -18.53 20.58
CA VAL A 581 -39.58 -19.19 20.17
C VAL A 581 -38.33 -18.40 20.58
N SER A 582 -37.20 -19.08 20.76
CA SER A 582 -35.94 -18.45 21.16
C SER A 582 -34.71 -19.16 20.61
N SER A 583 -33.77 -18.38 20.07
CA SER A 583 -32.45 -18.85 19.62
C SER A 583 -31.33 -18.71 20.65
N ARG A 584 -31.65 -18.27 21.89
CA ARG A 584 -30.68 -18.17 23.01
C ARG A 584 -30.08 -19.53 23.35
N TYR A 585 -28.77 -19.58 23.58
CA TYR A 585 -28.02 -20.83 23.87
C TYR A 585 -28.70 -21.70 24.93
N THR A 586 -29.11 -21.10 26.05
CA THR A 586 -29.75 -21.79 27.19
C THR A 586 -31.11 -22.41 26.89
N ARG A 587 -31.75 -22.04 25.77
CA ARG A 587 -33.06 -22.58 25.37
C ARG A 587 -33.00 -23.47 24.13
N ARG A 588 -31.85 -23.56 23.44
CA ARG A 588 -31.73 -24.35 22.20
C ARG A 588 -32.01 -25.82 22.47
N THR A 589 -33.21 -26.24 22.12
CA THR A 589 -33.69 -27.63 22.21
C THR A 589 -34.30 -28.02 20.87
N LYS A 590 -34.51 -29.33 20.66
CA LYS A 590 -35.21 -29.83 19.47
C LYS A 590 -36.56 -29.13 19.27
N GLN A 591 -37.30 -28.91 20.36
CA GLN A 591 -38.60 -28.26 20.32
C GLN A 591 -38.53 -26.81 19.82
N GLU A 592 -37.52 -26.03 20.20
CA GLU A 592 -37.32 -24.68 19.64
C GLU A 592 -37.02 -24.73 18.14
N TYR A 593 -36.21 -25.70 17.70
CA TYR A 593 -35.92 -25.87 16.27
C TYR A 593 -37.17 -26.25 15.47
N ASP A 594 -37.99 -27.17 15.99
CA ASP A 594 -39.24 -27.59 15.35
C ASP A 594 -40.20 -26.39 15.20
N ARG A 595 -40.36 -25.57 16.25
CA ARG A 595 -41.20 -24.35 16.18
C ARG A 595 -40.66 -23.32 15.20
N ILE A 596 -39.35 -23.10 15.16
CA ILE A 596 -38.74 -22.19 14.16
C ILE A 596 -38.99 -22.73 12.75
N ALA A 597 -38.87 -24.04 12.54
CA ALA A 597 -39.16 -24.68 11.25
C ALA A 597 -40.64 -24.49 10.86
N ASP A 598 -41.57 -24.63 11.80
CA ASP A 598 -43.00 -24.39 11.58
C ASP A 598 -43.26 -22.93 11.16
N TYR A 599 -42.64 -21.95 11.81
CA TYR A 599 -42.73 -20.53 11.41
C TYR A 599 -42.21 -20.29 9.99
N ILE A 600 -41.08 -20.88 9.63
CA ILE A 600 -40.53 -20.79 8.28
C ILE A 600 -41.50 -21.42 7.27
N LEU A 601 -42.02 -22.60 7.57
CA LEU A 601 -42.97 -23.32 6.72
C LEU A 601 -44.27 -22.52 6.50
N GLN A 602 -44.84 -21.95 7.57
CA GLN A 602 -46.01 -21.08 7.48
C GLN A 602 -45.74 -19.85 6.62
N THR A 603 -44.58 -19.21 6.81
CA THR A 603 -44.17 -18.04 6.02
C THR A 603 -44.07 -18.39 4.52
N VAL A 604 -43.45 -19.52 4.19
CA VAL A 604 -43.35 -19.99 2.79
C VAL A 604 -44.72 -20.33 2.21
N ARG A 605 -45.59 -21.00 2.97
CA ARG A 605 -46.96 -21.36 2.53
C ARG A 605 -47.88 -20.15 2.36
N SER A 606 -47.64 -19.06 3.07
CA SER A 606 -48.42 -17.82 2.92
C SER A 606 -48.13 -17.05 1.63
N ARG A 607 -47.15 -17.49 0.81
CA ARG A 607 -46.83 -16.91 -0.51
C ARG A 607 -47.63 -17.51 -1.68
N THR A 608 -48.45 -18.52 -1.42
CA THR A 608 -49.54 -18.98 -2.33
C THR A 608 -50.84 -18.40 -1.85
#